data_AF-A0A1I1W9Z3-F1
#
_entry.id   AF-A0A1I1W9Z3-F1
#
_cell.length_a   1.000
_cell.length_b   1.000
_cell.length_c   1.000
_cell.angle_alpha   90.00
_cell.angle_beta   90.00
_cell.angle_gamma   90.00
#
_symmetry.space_group_name_H-M   'P 1'
#
loop_
_entity.id
_entity.type
_entity.pdbx_description
1 polymer ?
#
loop_
_entity_poly.entity_id
_entity_poly.type
_entity_poly.pdbx_seq_one_letter_code
_entity_poly.pdbx_strand_id
1 'polypeptide(L)'
;MKIAKIYKAALMSGILLLASCAHEEQPKESWLDFSVPNKTELDKWIGVNFLDPYNINVYYIWNQNLVDNNRYLYPPKGDKVQPAMEVVKKIWIDSYSTIGGADFVKKIAPREFVLVGGINLNTNGTVTLGLAEAGQKVTLFQVDNLNKKNRANVTQFIHTIQHEYVHILNQTKPFDEQAWAKLTPTGYTTSWYTAAIATSRNLGFITSYARLSIYEDFAETAATILTSSKAEYDAILASVTDATAKANIKAKEALVVKYYRDAFNIDFYALRDEAQKNTDFVINN
;
A
#
# COMPACT_ATOMS: atom_id res chain seq x y z
N MET A 1 45.28 -68.08 24.82
CA MET A 1 44.80 -67.19 25.91
C MET A 1 44.88 -65.67 25.64
N LYS A 2 45.75 -65.16 24.74
CA LYS A 2 45.87 -63.71 24.49
C LYS A 2 44.73 -63.10 23.65
N ILE A 3 44.21 -63.85 22.68
CA ILE A 3 43.14 -63.39 21.77
C ILE A 3 41.80 -63.16 22.50
N ALA A 4 41.45 -64.03 23.47
CA ALA A 4 40.23 -63.89 24.26
C ALA A 4 40.23 -62.66 25.21
N LYS A 5 41.41 -62.15 25.61
CA LYS A 5 41.52 -60.93 26.42
C LYS A 5 41.30 -59.67 25.57
N ILE A 6 41.71 -59.69 24.30
CA ILE A 6 41.52 -58.58 23.35
C ILE A 6 40.04 -58.42 22.99
N TYR A 7 39.32 -59.52 22.74
CA TYR A 7 37.88 -59.47 22.48
C TYR A 7 37.06 -58.99 23.69
N LYS A 8 37.47 -59.36 24.92
CA LYS A 8 36.82 -58.86 26.13
C LYS A 8 37.06 -57.37 26.37
N ALA A 9 38.26 -56.86 26.06
CA ALA A 9 38.55 -55.43 26.15
C ALA A 9 37.80 -54.62 25.07
N ALA A 10 37.73 -55.13 23.83
CA ALA A 10 36.98 -54.50 22.75
C ALA A 10 35.45 -54.46 23.01
N LEU A 11 34.90 -55.53 23.59
CA LEU A 11 33.48 -55.58 23.97
C LEU A 11 33.16 -54.58 25.10
N MET A 12 34.08 -54.39 26.05
CA MET A 12 33.91 -53.45 27.17
C MET A 12 34.03 -51.98 26.74
N SER A 13 34.91 -51.66 25.79
CA SER A 13 34.97 -50.32 25.16
C SER A 13 33.77 -50.01 24.26
N GLY A 14 33.18 -51.02 23.59
CA GLY A 14 31.98 -50.83 22.76
C GLY A 14 30.73 -50.47 23.57
N ILE A 15 30.60 -51.00 24.80
CA ILE A 15 29.47 -50.71 25.69
C ILE A 15 29.54 -49.28 26.26
N LEU A 16 30.74 -48.74 26.48
CA LEU A 16 30.95 -47.37 26.97
C LEU A 16 30.60 -46.28 25.93
N LEU A 17 30.67 -46.59 24.63
CA LEU A 17 30.31 -45.65 23.56
C LEU A 17 28.78 -45.54 23.33
N LEU A 18 28.00 -46.53 23.77
CA LEU A 18 26.54 -46.53 23.65
C LEU A 18 25.84 -45.81 24.82
N ALA A 19 26.55 -45.53 25.91
CA ALA A 19 26.03 -44.82 27.08
C ALA A 19 26.16 -43.29 26.98
N SER A 20 26.88 -42.77 25.97
CA SER A 20 27.09 -41.33 25.76
C SER A 20 25.91 -40.62 25.08
N CYS A 21 24.92 -41.37 24.60
CA CYS A 21 23.69 -40.82 24.00
C CYS A 21 22.52 -40.80 24.99
N ALA A 22 22.81 -40.66 26.29
CA ALA A 22 21.78 -40.51 27.30
C ALA A 22 21.47 -39.03 27.54
N HIS A 23 20.35 -38.60 26.95
CA HIS A 23 19.52 -37.47 27.37
C HIS A 23 20.11 -36.06 27.11
N GLU A 24 19.96 -35.56 25.88
CA GLU A 24 19.66 -34.13 25.76
C GLU A 24 18.25 -33.93 26.33
N GLU A 25 18.13 -33.10 27.37
CA GLU A 25 16.82 -32.70 27.90
C GLU A 25 16.02 -32.07 26.77
N GLN A 26 15.01 -32.78 26.28
CA GLN A 26 14.02 -32.21 25.38
C GLN A 26 13.36 -31.04 26.12
N PRO A 27 13.20 -29.86 25.50
CA PRO A 27 12.49 -28.76 26.10
C PRO A 27 11.11 -29.24 26.57
N LYS A 28 10.90 -29.28 27.89
CA LYS A 28 9.64 -29.76 28.48
C LYS A 28 8.48 -28.79 28.22
N GLU A 29 8.81 -27.54 27.93
CA GLU A 29 7.86 -26.49 27.59
C GLU A 29 8.29 -25.80 26.29
N SER A 30 7.30 -25.42 25.49
CA SER A 30 7.51 -24.59 24.32
C SER A 30 8.03 -23.22 24.77
N TRP A 31 9.14 -22.78 24.18
CA TRP A 31 9.67 -21.43 24.37
C TRP A 31 8.85 -20.39 23.61
N LEU A 32 7.91 -20.84 22.77
CA LEU A 32 6.95 -19.98 22.10
C LEU A 32 5.82 -19.64 23.08
N ASP A 33 5.69 -18.36 23.37
CA ASP A 33 4.54 -17.81 24.08
C ASP A 33 3.31 -17.84 23.18
N PHE A 34 2.33 -18.67 23.53
CA PHE A 34 1.03 -18.76 22.84
C PHE A 34 -0.06 -17.94 23.55
N SER A 35 0.30 -17.14 24.56
CA SER A 35 -0.67 -16.27 25.22
C SER A 35 -1.23 -15.27 24.21
N VAL A 36 -2.56 -15.17 24.16
CA VAL A 36 -3.22 -14.17 23.33
C VAL A 36 -3.04 -12.83 24.04
N PRO A 37 -2.34 -11.85 23.44
CA PRO A 37 -2.15 -10.56 24.08
C PRO A 37 -3.51 -9.90 24.33
N ASN A 38 -3.65 -9.23 25.47
CA ASN A 38 -4.84 -8.43 25.75
C ASN A 38 -4.94 -7.30 24.71
N LYS A 39 -6.12 -7.17 24.09
CA LYS A 39 -6.38 -6.10 23.12
C LYS A 39 -6.27 -4.73 23.79
N THR A 40 -5.38 -3.90 23.25
CA THR A 40 -5.22 -2.49 23.62
C THR A 40 -6.45 -1.67 23.21
N GLU A 41 -6.53 -0.42 23.66
CA GLU A 41 -7.57 0.52 23.19
C GLU A 41 -7.47 0.77 21.68
N LEU A 42 -6.24 0.83 21.15
CA LEU A 42 -5.98 0.96 19.72
C LEU A 42 -6.52 -0.25 18.94
N ASP A 43 -6.28 -1.47 19.43
CA ASP A 43 -6.79 -2.69 18.76
C ASP A 43 -8.32 -2.71 18.70
N LYS A 44 -8.98 -2.28 19.78
CA LYS A 44 -10.44 -2.17 19.83
C LYS A 44 -10.94 -1.09 18.85
N TRP A 45 -10.28 0.06 18.80
CA TRP A 45 -10.63 1.14 17.89
C TRP A 45 -10.48 0.70 16.42
N ILE A 46 -9.39 0.02 16.07
CA ILE A 46 -9.19 -0.57 14.74
C ILE A 46 -10.30 -1.58 14.43
N GLY A 47 -10.63 -2.45 15.39
CA GLY A 47 -11.70 -3.44 15.25
C GLY A 47 -13.02 -2.79 14.81
N VAL A 48 -13.46 -1.77 15.56
CA VAL A 48 -14.74 -1.07 15.32
C VAL A 48 -14.73 -0.26 14.03
N ASN A 49 -13.59 0.33 13.64
CA ASN A 49 -13.54 1.28 12.52
C ASN A 49 -13.14 0.66 11.18
N PHE A 50 -12.48 -0.51 11.19
CA PHE A 50 -11.92 -1.15 9.99
C PHE A 50 -12.36 -2.60 9.85
N LEU A 51 -12.11 -3.42 10.87
CA LEU A 51 -12.33 -4.86 10.77
C LEU A 51 -13.81 -5.20 10.68
N ASP A 52 -14.60 -4.78 11.66
CA ASP A 52 -16.02 -5.12 11.75
C ASP A 52 -16.85 -4.56 10.57
N PRO A 53 -16.70 -3.28 10.16
CA PRO A 53 -17.49 -2.73 9.06
C PRO A 53 -17.03 -3.12 7.66
N TYR A 54 -15.72 -3.31 7.44
CA TYR A 54 -15.14 -3.43 6.08
C TYR A 54 -14.33 -4.71 5.85
N ASN A 55 -14.13 -5.53 6.89
CA ASN A 55 -13.25 -6.70 6.86
C ASN A 55 -11.82 -6.33 6.42
N ILE A 56 -11.28 -5.29 7.06
CA ILE A 56 -9.92 -4.76 6.86
C ILE A 56 -9.11 -4.98 8.13
N ASN A 57 -8.07 -5.80 8.05
CA ASN A 57 -7.06 -5.93 9.10
C ASN A 57 -6.02 -4.82 8.99
N VAL A 58 -5.61 -4.25 10.13
CA VAL A 58 -4.55 -3.24 10.18
C VAL A 58 -3.40 -3.77 11.03
N TYR A 59 -2.30 -4.14 10.39
CA TYR A 59 -1.10 -4.62 11.05
C TYR A 59 -0.16 -3.45 11.33
N TYR A 60 -0.02 -3.09 12.60
CA TYR A 60 0.94 -2.08 13.07
C TYR A 60 1.99 -2.66 14.04
N ILE A 61 1.72 -3.85 14.59
CA ILE A 61 2.70 -4.62 15.36
C ILE A 61 3.66 -5.28 14.37
N TRP A 62 4.95 -5.24 14.67
CA TRP A 62 5.98 -5.76 13.78
C TRP A 62 5.77 -7.24 13.46
N ASN A 63 5.79 -7.56 12.16
CA ASN A 63 5.79 -8.93 11.68
C ASN A 63 6.71 -9.02 10.45
N GLN A 64 7.86 -9.66 10.61
CA GLN A 64 8.86 -9.83 9.57
C GLN A 64 8.38 -10.59 8.33
N ASN A 65 7.26 -11.31 8.42
CA ASN A 65 6.68 -12.05 7.30
C ASN A 65 5.80 -11.18 6.40
N LEU A 66 5.48 -9.95 6.83
CA LEU A 66 4.60 -9.03 6.10
C LEU A 66 5.36 -7.94 5.33
N VAL A 67 6.68 -7.85 5.52
CA VAL A 67 7.52 -6.75 5.00
C VAL A 67 8.77 -7.31 4.27
N ASP A 68 9.37 -6.48 3.42
CA ASP A 68 10.62 -6.82 2.74
C ASP A 68 11.80 -6.75 3.72
N ASN A 69 12.33 -7.93 4.09
CA ASN A 69 13.44 -8.06 5.03
C ASN A 69 14.79 -7.58 4.46
N ASN A 70 14.87 -7.24 3.17
CA ASN A 70 16.05 -6.61 2.58
C ASN A 70 16.07 -5.08 2.75
N ARG A 71 15.13 -4.53 3.53
CA ARG A 71 14.96 -3.09 3.75
C ARG A 71 15.10 -2.75 5.24
N TYR A 72 15.48 -1.50 5.51
CA TYR A 72 15.55 -0.96 6.86
C TYR A 72 14.18 -0.44 7.33
N LEU A 73 13.24 -1.37 7.54
CA LEU A 73 11.88 -1.07 7.98
C LEU A 73 11.71 -1.35 9.48
N TYR A 74 10.78 -0.64 10.11
CA TYR A 74 10.47 -0.77 11.53
C TYR A 74 8.97 -0.47 11.77
N PRO A 75 8.36 -1.00 12.85
CA PRO A 75 6.94 -0.75 13.11
C PRO A 75 6.70 0.74 13.43
N PRO A 76 5.54 1.29 13.08
CA PRO A 76 5.18 2.65 13.45
C PRO A 76 5.09 2.80 14.98
N LYS A 77 5.27 4.03 15.46
CA LYS A 77 4.98 4.36 16.85
C LYS A 77 3.48 4.23 17.11
N GLY A 78 3.10 3.61 18.23
CA GLY A 78 1.70 3.33 18.54
C GLY A 78 0.80 4.59 18.56
N ASP A 79 1.33 5.74 19.01
CA ASP A 79 0.63 7.02 19.03
C ASP A 79 0.46 7.67 17.64
N LYS A 80 1.13 7.13 16.61
CA LYS A 80 1.01 7.57 15.20
C LYS A 80 0.04 6.73 14.38
N VAL A 81 -0.28 5.53 14.84
CA VAL A 81 -1.15 4.59 14.12
C VAL A 81 -2.57 5.13 14.00
N GLN A 82 -3.23 5.44 15.12
CA GLN A 82 -4.61 5.91 15.10
C GLN A 82 -4.78 7.19 14.27
N PRO A 83 -3.96 8.26 14.44
CA PRO A 83 -4.07 9.45 13.59
C PRO A 83 -3.92 9.15 12.09
N ALA A 84 -2.99 8.26 11.71
CA ALA A 84 -2.84 7.89 10.30
C ALA A 84 -4.06 7.16 9.77
N MET A 85 -4.61 6.22 10.53
CA MET A 85 -5.80 5.48 10.13
C MET A 85 -7.07 6.34 10.14
N GLU A 86 -7.17 7.34 11.02
CA GLU A 86 -8.25 8.34 10.96
C GLU A 86 -8.22 9.12 9.64
N VAL A 87 -7.03 9.47 9.15
CA VAL A 87 -6.85 10.11 7.83
C VAL A 87 -7.31 9.19 6.71
N VAL A 88 -6.89 7.92 6.73
CA VAL A 88 -7.31 6.88 5.76
C VAL A 88 -8.83 6.74 5.76
N LYS A 89 -9.44 6.56 6.93
CA LYS A 89 -10.88 6.40 7.05
C LYS A 89 -11.61 7.63 6.53
N LYS A 90 -11.22 8.82 6.98
CA LYS A 90 -11.94 10.05 6.70
C LYS A 90 -11.86 10.45 5.23
N ILE A 91 -10.70 10.34 4.60
CA ILE A 91 -10.51 10.84 3.23
C ILE A 91 -10.82 9.76 2.19
N TRP A 92 -10.46 8.50 2.43
CA TRP A 92 -10.74 7.42 1.49
C TRP A 92 -12.10 6.77 1.78
N ILE A 93 -12.25 6.06 2.91
CA ILE A 93 -13.45 5.25 3.18
C ILE A 93 -14.74 6.09 3.16
N ASP A 94 -14.77 7.19 3.89
CA ASP A 94 -15.98 8.01 4.03
C ASP A 94 -16.37 8.67 2.69
N SER A 95 -15.39 9.10 1.88
CA SER A 95 -15.66 9.70 0.55
C SER A 95 -16.28 8.68 -0.41
N TYR A 96 -15.70 7.47 -0.50
CA TYR A 96 -16.26 6.41 -1.33
C TYR A 96 -17.60 5.90 -0.82
N SER A 97 -17.78 5.82 0.50
CA SER A 97 -19.07 5.40 1.09
C SER A 97 -20.17 6.42 0.85
N THR A 98 -19.82 7.72 0.80
CA THR A 98 -20.77 8.80 0.52
C THR A 98 -21.22 8.79 -0.93
N ILE A 99 -20.29 8.60 -1.88
CA ILE A 99 -20.59 8.70 -3.32
C ILE A 99 -20.97 7.37 -3.95
N GLY A 100 -20.27 6.29 -3.61
CA GLY A 100 -20.53 4.93 -4.11
C GLY A 100 -21.57 4.16 -3.27
N GLY A 101 -21.98 4.69 -2.12
CA GLY A 101 -22.88 4.05 -1.17
C GLY A 101 -22.17 3.22 -0.10
N ALA A 102 -22.87 2.96 1.01
CA ALA A 102 -22.30 2.38 2.24
C ALA A 102 -21.67 0.99 2.06
N ASP A 103 -22.04 0.25 1.01
CA ASP A 103 -21.52 -1.09 0.74
C ASP A 103 -20.38 -1.12 -0.29
N PHE A 104 -20.06 0.02 -0.93
CA PHE A 104 -19.05 0.07 -1.98
C PHE A 104 -17.68 -0.40 -1.46
N VAL A 105 -17.19 0.27 -0.41
CA VAL A 105 -15.91 -0.07 0.22
C VAL A 105 -15.95 -1.46 0.83
N LYS A 106 -17.07 -1.88 1.44
CA LYS A 106 -17.19 -3.23 2.03
C LYS A 106 -16.99 -4.35 1.01
N LYS A 107 -17.51 -4.15 -0.21
CA LYS A 107 -17.43 -5.12 -1.30
C LYS A 107 -16.07 -5.12 -1.95
N ILE A 108 -15.48 -3.93 -2.11
CA ILE A 108 -14.21 -3.74 -2.81
C ILE A 108 -13.30 -2.93 -1.89
N ALA A 109 -12.55 -3.61 -1.03
CA ALA A 109 -11.51 -3.05 -0.18
C ALA A 109 -10.30 -3.99 -0.13
N PRO A 110 -9.09 -3.46 0.13
CA PRO A 110 -7.99 -4.31 0.57
C PRO A 110 -8.40 -5.05 1.84
N ARG A 111 -7.88 -6.26 2.04
CA ARG A 111 -8.11 -7.03 3.27
C ARG A 111 -7.13 -6.65 4.37
N GLU A 112 -6.00 -6.08 4.00
CA GLU A 112 -4.91 -5.81 4.92
C GLU A 112 -4.28 -4.45 4.64
N PHE A 113 -4.10 -3.66 5.70
CA PHE A 113 -3.12 -2.59 5.74
C PHE A 113 -1.92 -3.05 6.57
N VAL A 114 -0.72 -2.88 6.03
CA VAL A 114 0.53 -3.06 6.79
C VAL A 114 1.15 -1.69 7.00
N LEU A 115 1.29 -1.27 8.25
CA LEU A 115 1.81 0.04 8.60
C LEU A 115 3.29 -0.05 8.93
N VAL A 116 4.07 0.86 8.35
CA VAL A 116 5.52 0.95 8.54
C VAL A 116 5.90 2.38 8.91
N GLY A 117 6.68 2.54 9.98
CA GLY A 117 7.03 3.86 10.51
C GLY A 117 7.98 4.63 9.57
N GLY A 118 8.94 3.93 8.98
CA GLY A 118 10.03 4.52 8.21
C GLY A 118 9.82 4.63 6.70
N ILE A 119 10.85 5.13 6.03
CA ILE A 119 10.93 5.31 4.57
C ILE A 119 11.34 4.00 3.91
N ASN A 120 10.63 3.56 2.88
CA ASN A 120 11.07 2.46 2.02
C ASN A 120 11.93 2.99 0.86
N LEU A 121 13.24 3.05 1.10
CA LEU A 121 14.20 3.54 0.12
C LEU A 121 14.63 2.43 -0.85
N ASN A 122 14.45 2.65 -2.14
CA ASN A 122 14.89 1.77 -3.22
C ASN A 122 16.40 1.85 -3.47
N THR A 123 16.97 0.80 -4.05
CA THR A 123 18.40 0.76 -4.41
C THR A 123 18.79 1.83 -5.44
N ASN A 124 17.83 2.28 -6.25
CA ASN A 124 17.97 3.38 -7.20
C ASN A 124 17.74 4.78 -6.59
N GLY A 125 17.56 4.87 -5.25
CA GLY A 125 17.34 6.13 -4.54
C GLY A 125 15.90 6.66 -4.56
N THR A 126 14.97 6.00 -5.24
CA THR A 126 13.54 6.35 -5.20
C THR A 126 12.90 5.90 -3.88
N VAL A 127 11.79 6.53 -3.49
CA VAL A 127 11.03 6.13 -2.30
C VAL A 127 9.74 5.46 -2.73
N THR A 128 9.50 4.24 -2.25
CA THR A 128 8.21 3.57 -2.38
C THR A 128 7.30 4.05 -1.25
N LEU A 129 6.19 4.70 -1.60
CA LEU A 129 5.26 5.29 -0.62
C LEU A 129 4.16 4.31 -0.20
N GLY A 130 3.83 3.36 -1.07
CA GLY A 130 3.01 2.22 -0.76
C GLY A 130 3.25 1.08 -1.73
N LEU A 131 2.68 -0.07 -1.41
CA LEU A 131 2.75 -1.28 -2.22
C LEU A 131 1.43 -2.02 -2.08
N ALA A 132 0.75 -2.31 -3.19
CA ALA A 132 -0.31 -3.31 -3.20
C ALA A 132 0.18 -4.67 -3.71
N GLU A 133 -0.14 -5.73 -2.96
CA GLU A 133 0.04 -7.11 -3.40
C GLU A 133 -1.32 -7.74 -3.69
N ALA A 134 -1.56 -8.07 -4.97
CA ALA A 134 -2.74 -8.78 -5.48
C ALA A 134 -4.10 -8.19 -5.03
N GLY A 135 -4.14 -6.89 -4.78
CA GLY A 135 -5.32 -6.17 -4.30
C GLY A 135 -5.80 -6.56 -2.90
N GLN A 136 -5.07 -7.42 -2.20
CA GLN A 136 -5.42 -7.91 -0.88
C GLN A 136 -4.71 -7.13 0.23
N LYS A 137 -3.46 -6.72 0.01
CA LYS A 137 -2.63 -6.07 1.03
C LYS A 137 -2.10 -4.75 0.50
N VAL A 138 -2.25 -3.68 1.28
CA VAL A 138 -1.67 -2.35 1.02
C VAL A 138 -0.70 -2.01 2.15
N THR A 139 0.57 -1.80 1.80
CA THR A 139 1.57 -1.33 2.77
C THR A 139 1.66 0.19 2.75
N LEU A 140 1.55 0.83 3.92
CA LEU A 140 1.68 2.27 4.09
C LEU A 140 2.98 2.59 4.82
N PHE A 141 3.89 3.28 4.14
CA PHE A 141 5.17 3.71 4.69
C PHE A 141 5.08 5.12 5.29
N GLN A 142 6.11 5.50 6.06
CA GLN A 142 6.25 6.84 6.64
C GLN A 142 5.11 7.26 7.58
N VAL A 143 4.47 6.30 8.25
CA VAL A 143 3.36 6.58 9.19
C VAL A 143 3.81 7.52 10.32
N ASP A 144 5.06 7.39 10.78
CA ASP A 144 5.61 8.25 11.84
C ASP A 144 5.82 9.70 11.40
N ASN A 145 5.96 9.92 10.08
CA ASN A 145 6.24 11.21 9.48
C ASN A 145 4.96 11.96 9.07
N LEU A 146 3.78 11.37 9.25
CA LEU A 146 2.52 12.01 8.90
C LEU A 146 2.25 13.22 9.79
N ASN A 147 2.10 14.37 9.16
CA ASN A 147 1.77 15.65 9.76
C ASN A 147 0.48 16.19 9.14
N LYS A 148 -0.63 16.02 9.87
CA LYS A 148 -1.97 16.50 9.47
C LYS A 148 -2.04 18.00 9.17
N LYS A 149 -1.17 18.81 9.78
CA LYS A 149 -1.14 20.27 9.56
C LYS A 149 -0.47 20.67 8.24
N ASN A 150 0.16 19.71 7.55
CA ASN A 150 0.78 19.92 6.25
C ASN A 150 -0.08 19.26 5.17
N ARG A 151 -0.82 20.08 4.42
CA ARG A 151 -1.67 19.62 3.32
C ARG A 151 -0.91 18.75 2.32
N ALA A 152 0.29 19.16 1.90
CA ALA A 152 1.07 18.40 0.92
C ALA A 152 1.43 17.00 1.43
N ASN A 153 1.72 16.88 2.73
CA ASN A 153 2.03 15.58 3.33
C ASN A 153 0.79 14.67 3.46
N VAL A 154 -0.37 15.22 3.85
CA VAL A 154 -1.65 14.47 3.85
C VAL A 154 -2.03 14.06 2.42
N THR A 155 -1.93 14.96 1.46
CA THR A 155 -2.18 14.69 0.04
C THR A 155 -1.29 13.57 -0.47
N GLN A 156 0.02 13.59 -0.18
CA GLN A 156 0.94 12.53 -0.60
C GLN A 156 0.60 11.18 0.04
N PHE A 157 0.25 11.17 1.33
CA PHE A 157 -0.14 9.96 2.04
C PHE A 157 -1.43 9.34 1.47
N ILE A 158 -2.44 10.16 1.19
CA ILE A 158 -3.70 9.72 0.57
C ILE A 158 -3.54 9.36 -0.90
N HIS A 159 -2.68 10.05 -1.64
CA HIS A 159 -2.42 9.74 -3.05
C HIS A 159 -1.98 8.29 -3.21
N THR A 160 -1.10 7.80 -2.34
CA THR A 160 -0.72 6.38 -2.30
C THR A 160 -1.94 5.47 -2.12
N ILE A 161 -2.81 5.75 -1.14
CA ILE A 161 -3.99 4.91 -0.88
C ILE A 161 -4.95 4.93 -2.08
N GLN A 162 -5.17 6.10 -2.68
CA GLN A 162 -6.02 6.24 -3.86
C GLN A 162 -5.43 5.48 -5.05
N HIS A 163 -4.13 5.60 -5.28
CA HIS A 163 -3.41 4.88 -6.33
C HIS A 163 -3.58 3.36 -6.18
N GLU A 164 -3.27 2.81 -5.01
CA GLU A 164 -3.39 1.38 -4.75
C GLU A 164 -4.85 0.90 -4.82
N TYR A 165 -5.79 1.74 -4.39
CA TYR A 165 -7.20 1.42 -4.49
C TYR A 165 -7.68 1.39 -5.94
N VAL A 166 -7.20 2.29 -6.80
CA VAL A 166 -7.49 2.26 -8.23
C VAL A 166 -7.02 0.92 -8.83
N HIS A 167 -5.83 0.42 -8.46
CA HIS A 167 -5.38 -0.91 -8.89
C HIS A 167 -6.37 -2.02 -8.46
N ILE A 168 -6.89 -1.98 -7.24
CA ILE A 168 -7.91 -2.94 -6.76
C ILE A 168 -9.19 -2.83 -7.60
N LEU A 169 -9.63 -1.62 -7.90
CA LEU A 169 -10.80 -1.39 -8.75
C LEU A 169 -10.55 -1.97 -10.15
N ASN A 170 -9.38 -1.73 -10.75
CA ASN A 170 -9.03 -2.25 -12.07
C ASN A 170 -8.94 -3.77 -12.10
N GLN A 171 -8.43 -4.41 -11.04
CA GLN A 171 -8.43 -5.87 -10.90
C GLN A 171 -9.85 -6.45 -10.77
N THR A 172 -10.76 -5.71 -10.13
CA THR A 172 -12.16 -6.13 -9.95
C THR A 172 -12.97 -5.95 -11.24
N LYS A 173 -12.80 -4.80 -11.91
CA LYS A 173 -13.40 -4.49 -13.21
C LYS A 173 -12.35 -3.77 -14.05
N PRO A 174 -11.81 -4.39 -15.11
CA PRO A 174 -10.79 -3.78 -15.95
C PRO A 174 -11.27 -2.49 -16.62
N PHE A 175 -10.35 -1.55 -16.81
CA PHE A 175 -10.58 -0.37 -17.66
C PHE A 175 -10.37 -0.73 -19.14
N ASP A 176 -10.69 0.21 -20.04
CA ASP A 176 -10.45 0.01 -21.48
C ASP A 176 -8.96 0.20 -21.80
N GLU A 177 -8.17 -0.84 -21.53
CA GLU A 177 -6.72 -0.87 -21.76
C GLU A 177 -6.34 -0.58 -23.21
N GLN A 178 -7.17 -1.01 -24.18
CA GLN A 178 -6.92 -0.80 -25.60
C GLN A 178 -7.10 0.67 -26.00
N ALA A 179 -8.15 1.33 -25.50
CA ALA A 179 -8.33 2.77 -25.71
C ALA A 179 -7.24 3.56 -24.99
N TRP A 180 -6.86 3.15 -23.78
CA TRP A 180 -5.85 3.81 -22.97
C TRP A 180 -4.46 3.77 -23.62
N ALA A 181 -3.99 2.59 -24.04
CA ALA A 181 -2.67 2.39 -24.61
C ALA A 181 -2.43 3.20 -25.90
N LYS A 182 -3.49 3.57 -26.62
CA LYS A 182 -3.42 4.38 -27.85
C LYS A 182 -3.13 5.87 -27.59
N LEU A 183 -3.36 6.38 -26.38
CA LEU A 183 -3.18 7.82 -26.08
C LEU A 183 -1.70 8.20 -25.99
N THR A 184 -0.85 7.37 -25.37
CA THR A 184 0.59 7.64 -25.20
C THR A 184 1.45 6.40 -25.47
N PRO A 185 1.48 5.89 -26.73
CA PRO A 185 2.02 4.56 -27.03
C PRO A 185 3.55 4.41 -26.88
N THR A 186 4.32 5.51 -26.96
CA THR A 186 5.79 5.47 -27.01
C THR A 186 6.48 6.02 -25.75
N GLY A 187 5.71 6.44 -24.74
CA GLY A 187 6.26 7.16 -23.58
C GLY A 187 6.59 6.33 -22.35
N TYR A 188 6.21 5.04 -22.34
CA TYR A 188 6.41 4.14 -21.21
C TYR A 188 7.86 3.70 -21.03
N THR A 189 8.35 3.65 -19.79
CA THR A 189 9.73 3.30 -19.44
C THR A 189 9.88 2.85 -17.99
N THR A 190 10.76 1.88 -17.76
CA THR A 190 11.19 1.46 -16.41
C THR A 190 12.10 2.49 -15.74
N SER A 191 12.68 3.43 -16.50
CA SER A 191 13.56 4.50 -16.02
C SER A 191 12.81 5.82 -15.79
N TRP A 192 11.53 5.75 -15.44
CA TRP A 192 10.63 6.89 -15.26
C TRP A 192 11.16 7.96 -14.29
N TYR A 193 11.92 7.54 -13.28
CA TYR A 193 12.50 8.39 -12.24
C TYR A 193 13.62 9.32 -12.74
N THR A 194 14.10 9.12 -13.96
CA THR A 194 15.11 9.98 -14.59
C THR A 194 14.53 11.26 -15.18
N ALA A 195 13.21 11.32 -15.38
CA ALA A 195 12.53 12.48 -15.96
C ALA A 195 11.80 13.31 -14.89
N ALA A 196 11.95 14.63 -14.97
CA ALA A 196 11.15 15.55 -14.18
C ALA A 196 9.66 15.45 -14.54
N ILE A 197 8.77 15.73 -13.57
CA ILE A 197 7.32 15.68 -13.76
C ILE A 197 6.88 16.58 -14.92
N ALA A 198 7.45 17.77 -15.06
CA ALA A 198 7.13 18.69 -16.16
C ALA A 198 7.45 18.09 -17.54
N THR A 199 8.54 17.33 -17.66
CA THR A 199 8.89 16.60 -18.89
C THR A 199 7.86 15.51 -19.17
N SER A 200 7.54 14.69 -18.17
CA SER A 200 6.56 13.60 -18.30
C SER A 200 5.16 14.12 -18.67
N ARG A 201 4.75 15.26 -18.10
CA ARG A 201 3.52 15.97 -18.44
C ARG A 201 3.47 16.43 -19.88
N ASN A 202 4.57 16.95 -20.41
CA ASN A 202 4.70 17.30 -21.84
C ASN A 202 4.84 16.08 -22.76
N LEU A 203 4.85 14.86 -22.23
CA LEU A 203 4.71 13.61 -22.98
C LEU A 203 3.32 12.98 -22.84
N GLY A 204 2.39 13.63 -22.11
CA GLY A 204 1.02 13.18 -21.92
C GLY A 204 0.80 12.29 -20.68
N PHE A 205 1.72 12.30 -19.71
CA PHE A 205 1.61 11.55 -18.44
C PHE A 205 1.44 12.49 -17.26
N ILE A 206 0.51 12.21 -16.35
CA ILE A 206 0.17 13.15 -15.28
C ILE A 206 1.30 13.33 -14.24
N THR A 207 2.05 12.26 -14.00
CA THR A 207 3.25 12.19 -13.15
C THR A 207 4.40 11.51 -13.91
N SER A 208 5.61 11.52 -13.35
CA SER A 208 6.69 10.70 -13.89
C SER A 208 6.42 9.22 -13.69
N TYR A 209 5.87 8.79 -12.54
CA TYR A 209 5.60 7.38 -12.24
C TYR A 209 4.58 6.74 -13.17
N ALA A 210 3.60 7.51 -13.65
CA ALA A 210 2.64 7.11 -14.68
C ALA A 210 3.29 6.52 -15.95
N ARG A 211 4.57 6.84 -16.20
CA ARG A 211 5.31 6.29 -17.35
C ARG A 211 5.74 4.83 -17.15
N LEU A 212 5.58 4.23 -15.98
CA LEU A 212 6.05 2.87 -15.75
C LEU A 212 5.28 1.84 -16.58
N SER A 213 3.95 1.92 -16.61
CA SER A 213 3.08 1.02 -17.37
C SER A 213 1.71 1.65 -17.60
N ILE A 214 0.88 1.05 -18.46
CA ILE A 214 -0.51 1.51 -18.68
C ILE A 214 -1.35 1.46 -17.39
N TYR A 215 -1.03 0.53 -16.49
CA TYR A 215 -1.73 0.34 -15.22
C TYR A 215 -1.37 1.45 -14.23
N GLU A 216 -0.07 1.76 -14.12
CA GLU A 216 0.39 2.89 -13.30
C GLU A 216 -0.11 4.23 -13.83
N ASP A 217 -0.15 4.40 -15.16
CA ASP A 217 -0.67 5.61 -15.77
C ASP A 217 -2.14 5.86 -15.43
N PHE A 218 -2.95 4.81 -15.48
CA PHE A 218 -4.35 4.88 -15.09
C PHE A 218 -4.51 5.22 -13.61
N ALA A 219 -3.81 4.49 -12.73
CA ALA A 219 -3.84 4.69 -11.29
C ALA A 219 -3.37 6.09 -10.89
N GLU A 220 -2.24 6.56 -11.42
CA GLU A 220 -1.71 7.90 -11.18
C GLU A 220 -2.65 9.00 -11.70
N THR A 221 -3.27 8.81 -12.87
CA THR A 221 -4.24 9.75 -13.42
C THR A 221 -5.45 9.90 -12.49
N ALA A 222 -6.05 8.78 -12.09
CA ALA A 222 -7.19 8.80 -11.18
C ALA A 222 -6.81 9.37 -9.80
N ALA A 223 -5.72 8.89 -9.20
CA ALA A 223 -5.27 9.33 -7.87
C ALA A 223 -4.89 10.81 -7.84
N THR A 224 -4.20 11.31 -8.87
CA THR A 224 -3.88 12.75 -8.98
C THR A 224 -5.14 13.58 -9.03
N ILE A 225 -6.15 13.20 -9.82
CA ILE A 225 -7.40 13.95 -9.91
C ILE A 225 -8.14 13.91 -8.56
N LEU A 226 -8.28 12.72 -7.95
CA LEU A 226 -8.99 12.53 -6.67
C LEU A 226 -8.35 13.26 -5.49
N THR A 227 -7.05 13.55 -5.57
CA THR A 227 -6.32 14.26 -4.50
C THR A 227 -6.05 15.72 -4.80
N SER A 228 -6.45 16.20 -5.98
CA SER A 228 -6.36 17.61 -6.37
C SER A 228 -7.72 18.29 -6.19
N SER A 229 -7.70 19.54 -5.73
CA SER A 229 -8.82 20.44 -5.97
C SER A 229 -8.95 20.74 -7.47
N LYS A 230 -10.13 21.24 -7.87
CA LYS A 230 -10.35 21.67 -9.26
C LYS A 230 -9.28 22.68 -9.73
N ALA A 231 -8.98 23.68 -8.90
CA ALA A 231 -7.97 24.69 -9.23
C ALA A 231 -6.55 24.11 -9.35
N GLU A 232 -6.19 23.15 -8.49
CA GLU A 232 -4.89 22.47 -8.57
C GLU A 232 -4.77 21.63 -9.84
N TYR A 233 -5.82 20.89 -10.21
CA TYR A 233 -5.82 20.10 -11.44
C TYR A 233 -5.81 20.98 -12.70
N ASP A 234 -6.58 22.08 -12.70
CA ASP A 234 -6.57 23.07 -13.78
C ASP A 234 -5.17 23.69 -13.94
N ALA A 235 -4.46 23.96 -12.83
CA ALA A 235 -3.08 24.44 -12.86
C ALA A 235 -2.11 23.39 -13.43
N ILE A 236 -2.30 22.10 -13.12
CA ILE A 236 -1.54 21.01 -13.74
C ILE A 236 -1.73 21.04 -15.26
N LEU A 237 -2.98 21.10 -15.74
CA LEU A 237 -3.29 21.16 -17.18
C LEU A 237 -2.76 22.44 -17.84
N ALA A 238 -2.71 23.56 -17.12
CA ALA A 238 -2.13 24.81 -17.60
C ALA A 238 -0.59 24.74 -17.73
N SER A 239 0.06 23.92 -16.91
CA SER A 239 1.53 23.73 -16.96
C SER A 239 2.02 22.88 -18.15
N VAL A 240 1.12 22.17 -18.83
CA VAL A 240 1.44 21.37 -20.03
C VAL A 240 1.47 22.30 -21.23
N THR A 241 2.66 22.50 -21.81
CA THR A 241 2.89 23.41 -22.94
C THR A 241 2.69 22.73 -24.30
N ASP A 242 2.94 21.41 -24.39
CA ASP A 242 2.65 20.64 -25.60
C ASP A 242 1.14 20.39 -25.76
N ALA A 243 0.57 20.82 -26.89
CA ALA A 243 -0.86 20.74 -27.13
C ALA A 243 -1.37 19.29 -27.26
N THR A 244 -0.56 18.39 -27.84
CA THR A 244 -0.90 16.97 -28.00
C THR A 244 -0.88 16.27 -26.65
N ALA A 245 0.15 16.52 -25.83
CA ALA A 245 0.25 15.99 -24.48
C ALA A 245 -0.92 16.43 -23.60
N LYS A 246 -1.32 17.70 -23.68
CA LYS A 246 -2.48 18.23 -22.96
C LYS A 246 -3.78 17.57 -23.41
N ALA A 247 -3.95 17.37 -24.73
CA ALA A 247 -5.10 16.65 -25.27
C ALA A 247 -5.14 15.19 -24.79
N ASN A 248 -3.98 14.52 -24.74
CA ASN A 248 -3.87 13.15 -24.24
C ASN A 248 -4.23 13.03 -22.75
N ILE A 249 -3.76 13.95 -21.90
CA ILE A 249 -4.13 13.95 -20.47
C ILE A 249 -5.64 14.15 -20.28
N LYS A 250 -6.26 15.04 -21.05
CA LYS A 250 -7.72 15.23 -21.03
C LYS A 250 -8.49 14.01 -21.54
N ALA A 251 -7.97 13.32 -22.56
CA ALA A 251 -8.58 12.09 -23.04
C ALA A 251 -8.47 10.96 -21.99
N LYS A 252 -7.34 10.87 -21.28
CA LYS A 252 -7.15 9.96 -20.14
C LYS A 252 -8.13 10.28 -19.01
N GLU A 253 -8.27 11.54 -18.62
CA GLU A 253 -9.28 12.00 -17.65
C GLU A 253 -10.70 11.55 -18.06
N ALA A 254 -11.09 11.76 -19.32
CA ALA A 254 -12.40 11.35 -19.81
C ALA A 254 -12.62 9.83 -19.74
N LEU A 255 -11.57 9.03 -19.98
CA LEU A 255 -11.63 7.58 -19.82
C LEU A 255 -11.76 7.16 -18.35
N VAL A 256 -11.07 7.84 -17.42
CA VAL A 256 -11.23 7.63 -15.97
C VAL A 256 -12.67 7.94 -15.54
N VAL A 257 -13.21 9.10 -15.92
CA VAL A 257 -14.59 9.49 -15.60
C VAL A 257 -15.59 8.47 -16.15
N LYS A 258 -15.43 8.07 -17.41
CA LYS A 258 -16.25 7.02 -18.04
C LYS A 258 -16.17 5.70 -17.26
N TYR A 259 -14.96 5.28 -16.90
CA TYR A 259 -14.71 4.03 -16.18
C TYR A 259 -15.45 3.99 -14.84
N TYR A 260 -15.30 5.02 -13.99
CA TYR A 260 -15.97 5.06 -12.68
C TYR A 260 -17.49 5.04 -12.81
N ARG A 261 -18.05 5.74 -13.81
CA ARG A 261 -19.48 5.70 -14.09
C ARG A 261 -19.93 4.33 -14.57
N ASP A 262 -19.31 3.79 -15.60
CA ASP A 262 -19.79 2.57 -16.28
C ASP A 262 -19.51 1.31 -15.44
N ALA A 263 -18.37 1.24 -14.75
CA ALA A 263 -17.99 0.09 -13.95
C ALA A 263 -18.61 0.10 -12.56
N PHE A 264 -18.77 1.28 -11.94
CA PHE A 264 -19.12 1.38 -10.52
C PHE A 264 -20.32 2.28 -10.21
N ASN A 265 -20.91 2.93 -11.21
CA ASN A 265 -21.98 3.91 -11.03
C ASN A 265 -21.58 5.05 -10.07
N ILE A 266 -20.30 5.46 -10.15
CA ILE A 266 -19.74 6.56 -9.34
C ILE A 266 -19.58 7.79 -10.23
N ASP A 267 -20.09 8.93 -9.75
CA ASP A 267 -19.69 10.25 -10.29
C ASP A 267 -18.28 10.58 -9.78
N PHE A 268 -17.32 10.51 -10.68
CA PHE A 268 -15.90 10.69 -10.35
C PHE A 268 -15.57 12.09 -9.83
N TYR A 269 -16.25 13.14 -10.34
CA TYR A 269 -16.01 14.49 -9.87
C TYR A 269 -16.68 14.75 -8.52
N ALA A 270 -17.86 14.17 -8.28
CA ALA A 270 -18.47 14.20 -6.95
C ALA A 270 -17.58 13.48 -5.91
N LEU A 271 -16.95 12.37 -6.30
CA LEU A 271 -15.97 11.66 -5.46
C LEU A 271 -14.73 12.51 -5.16
N ARG A 272 -14.16 13.18 -6.16
CA ARG A 272 -13.07 14.14 -5.95
C ARG A 272 -13.50 15.24 -4.96
N ASP A 273 -14.66 15.84 -5.16
CA ASP A 273 -15.11 16.97 -4.35
C ASP A 273 -15.38 16.56 -2.90
N GLU A 274 -15.92 15.37 -2.66
CA GLU A 274 -16.08 14.81 -1.31
C GLU A 274 -14.72 14.47 -0.68
N ALA A 275 -13.77 13.93 -1.45
CA ALA A 275 -12.41 13.67 -0.97
C ALA A 275 -11.67 14.97 -0.61
N GLN A 276 -11.84 16.04 -1.39
CA GLN A 276 -11.30 17.36 -1.08
C GLN A 276 -11.89 17.89 0.23
N LYS A 277 -13.22 17.87 0.37
CA LYS A 277 -13.91 18.29 1.60
C LYS A 277 -13.41 17.53 2.83
N ASN A 278 -13.24 16.22 2.73
CA ASN A 278 -12.71 15.41 3.82
C ASN A 278 -11.22 15.69 4.11
N THR A 279 -10.43 16.00 3.07
CA THR A 279 -9.03 16.43 3.22
C THR A 279 -8.95 17.75 3.97
N ASP A 280 -9.76 18.74 3.57
CA ASP A 280 -9.82 20.05 4.23
C ASP A 280 -10.29 19.92 5.68
N PHE A 281 -11.23 19.02 5.98
CA PHE A 281 -11.63 18.71 7.36
C PHE A 281 -10.45 18.18 8.20
N VAL A 282 -9.70 17.21 7.67
CA VAL A 282 -8.55 16.59 8.35
C VAL A 282 -7.42 17.57 8.62
N ILE A 283 -7.19 18.53 7.73
CA ILE A 283 -6.10 19.51 7.88
C ILE A 283 -6.46 20.57 8.94
N ASN A 284 -7.74 20.88 9.05
CA ASN A 284 -8.25 21.91 9.96
C ASN A 284 -8.57 21.38 11.38
N ASN A 285 -8.50 20.07 11.63
CA ASN A 285 -8.82 19.42 12.92
C ASN A 285 -7.79 18.34 13.27
#